data_AF-A0A7D5GIY6-F1
#
_entry.id   AF-A0A7D5GIY6-F1
#
_cell.length_a   1.000
_cell.length_b   1.000
_cell.length_c   1.000
_cell.angle_alpha   90.00
_cell.angle_beta   90.00
_cell.angle_gamma   90.00
#
_symmetry.space_group_name_H-M   'P 1'
#
loop_
_entity.id
_entity.type
_entity.pdbx_description
1 polymer ?
#
loop_
_entity_poly.entity_id
_entity_poly.type
_entity_poly.pdbx_seq_one_letter_code
_entity_poly.pdbx_strand_id
1 'polypeptide(L)'
;MREITLSHINNVLADLEYPVTNEQAAADLEDVTLLLADGQRNLSTLIEQSESDRFESTDDLVTELHNVLPREAVGEPYQSEGEG
;
A
#
# COMPACT_ATOMS: atom_id res chain seq x y z
N MET A 1 12.24 -9.34 7.58
CA MET A 1 10.86 -9.36 7.07
C MET A 1 9.96 -8.68 8.08
N ARG A 2 9.43 -7.51 7.73
CA ARG A 2 8.49 -6.72 8.53
C ARG A 2 7.08 -6.89 7.97
N GLU A 3 6.15 -7.37 8.78
CA GLU A 3 4.75 -7.56 8.37
C GLU A 3 3.88 -6.42 8.92
N ILE A 4 3.07 -5.82 8.05
CA ILE A 4 2.16 -4.72 8.41
C ILE A 4 0.78 -4.91 7.80
N THR A 5 -0.25 -4.40 8.46
CA THR A 5 -1.61 -4.33 7.91
C THR A 5 -1.81 -3.08 7.07
N LEU A 6 -2.81 -3.08 6.18
CA LEU A 6 -3.17 -1.90 5.40
C LEU A 6 -3.44 -0.65 6.26
N SER A 7 -4.04 -0.79 7.45
CA SER A 7 -4.25 0.35 8.37
C SER A 7 -2.94 0.99 8.87
N HIS A 8 -1.83 0.29 8.81
CA HIS A 8 -0.52 0.75 9.30
C HIS A 8 0.43 1.15 8.16
N ILE A 9 0.04 0.92 6.90
CA ILE A 9 0.85 1.21 5.73
C ILE A 9 1.22 2.68 5.64
N ASN A 10 0.27 3.56 5.97
CA ASN A 10 0.46 5.00 5.89
C ASN A 10 1.61 5.48 6.79
N ASN A 11 1.80 4.85 7.95
CA ASN A 11 2.91 5.18 8.85
C ASN A 11 4.27 4.75 8.28
N VAL A 12 4.33 3.59 7.63
CA VAL A 12 5.57 3.11 6.98
C VAL A 12 5.92 3.98 5.77
N LEU A 13 4.92 4.33 4.97
CA LEU A 13 5.12 5.18 3.80
C LEU A 13 5.48 6.61 4.19
N ALA A 14 4.92 7.15 5.29
CA ALA A 14 5.26 8.48 5.80
C ALA A 14 6.71 8.62 6.28
N ASP A 15 7.42 7.52 6.51
CA ASP A 15 8.84 7.51 6.89
C ASP A 15 9.78 7.72 5.68
N LEU A 16 9.27 7.56 4.45
CA LEU A 16 10.04 7.75 3.22
C LEU A 16 10.37 9.23 2.97
N GLU A 17 11.53 9.48 2.37
CA GLU A 17 11.94 10.82 1.96
C GLU A 17 11.28 11.21 0.63
N TYR A 18 10.18 11.96 0.71
CA TYR A 18 9.51 12.49 -0.46
C TYR A 18 10.18 13.75 -1.00
N PRO A 19 10.15 13.95 -2.32
CA PRO A 19 9.62 13.04 -3.34
C PRO A 19 10.53 11.83 -3.63
N VAL A 20 9.93 10.62 -3.71
CA VAL A 20 10.63 9.33 -3.87
C VAL A 20 10.26 8.66 -5.20
N THR A 21 11.22 7.98 -5.83
CA THR A 21 10.96 7.22 -7.06
C THR A 21 10.38 5.83 -6.76
N ASN A 22 9.70 5.25 -7.74
CA ASN A 22 9.15 3.90 -7.65
C ASN A 22 10.21 2.87 -7.24
N GLU A 23 11.33 2.85 -7.96
CA GLU A 23 12.46 1.95 -7.70
C GLU A 23 13.05 2.14 -6.29
N GLN A 24 13.17 3.39 -5.83
CA GLN A 24 13.71 3.68 -4.51
C GLN A 24 12.76 3.25 -3.39
N ALA A 25 11.47 3.54 -3.53
CA ALA A 25 10.46 3.11 -2.56
C ALA A 25 10.33 1.57 -2.53
N ALA A 26 10.43 0.91 -3.68
CA ALA A 26 10.43 -0.55 -3.77
C ALA A 26 11.67 -1.16 -3.08
N ALA A 27 12.85 -0.57 -3.26
CA ALA A 27 14.07 -1.01 -2.58
C ALA A 27 14.01 -0.80 -1.05
N ASP A 28 13.52 0.36 -0.59
CA ASP A 28 13.38 0.63 0.85
C ASP A 28 12.37 -0.31 1.55
N LEU A 29 11.37 -0.76 0.79
CA LEU A 29 10.25 -1.55 1.30
C LEU A 29 10.28 -3.02 0.85
N GLU A 30 11.41 -3.50 0.33
CA GLU A 30 11.58 -4.90 -0.13
C GLU A 30 11.36 -5.92 0.99
N ASP A 31 11.73 -5.56 2.23
CA ASP A 31 11.57 -6.41 3.41
C ASP A 31 10.15 -6.33 4.02
N VAL A 32 9.29 -5.47 3.48
CA VAL A 32 7.96 -5.19 4.02
C VAL A 32 6.89 -6.03 3.31
N THR A 33 6.10 -6.74 4.10
CA THR A 33 4.96 -7.54 3.62
C THR A 33 3.66 -6.98 4.14
N LEU A 34 2.76 -6.70 3.20
CA LEU A 34 1.41 -6.21 3.45
C LEU A 34 0.46 -7.38 3.70
N LEU A 35 -0.13 -7.40 4.88
CA LEU A 35 -1.18 -8.31 5.30
C LEU A 35 -2.54 -7.75 4.86
N LEU A 36 -3.23 -8.53 4.05
CA LEU A 36 -4.50 -8.22 3.39
C LEU A 36 -5.57 -9.23 3.84
N ALA A 37 -6.84 -8.94 3.56
CA ALA A 37 -7.93 -9.85 3.92
C ALA A 37 -7.88 -11.19 3.15
N ASP A 38 -7.41 -11.14 1.90
CA ASP A 38 -7.27 -12.29 0.99
C ASP A 38 -5.93 -13.05 1.17
N GLY A 39 -4.98 -12.49 1.91
CA GLY A 39 -3.66 -13.11 2.10
C GLY A 39 -2.57 -12.08 2.39
N GLN A 40 -1.36 -12.32 1.90
CA GLN A 40 -0.23 -11.41 2.09
C GLN A 40 0.49 -11.14 0.78
N ARG A 41 1.01 -9.93 0.60
CA ARG A 41 1.76 -9.53 -0.59
C ARG A 41 2.94 -8.66 -0.21
N ASN A 42 4.04 -8.79 -0.94
CA ASN A 42 5.20 -7.95 -0.72
C ASN A 42 4.90 -6.52 -1.18
N LEU A 43 5.30 -5.52 -0.38
CA LEU A 43 5.01 -4.12 -0.65
C LEU A 43 5.80 -3.58 -1.84
N SER A 44 7.06 -4.00 -2.02
CA SER A 44 7.88 -3.57 -3.17
C SER A 44 7.24 -3.98 -4.48
N THR A 45 6.75 -5.22 -4.57
CA THR A 45 6.05 -5.73 -5.76
C THR A 45 4.76 -4.95 -6.09
N LEU A 46 4.08 -4.40 -5.08
CA LEU A 46 2.90 -3.56 -5.33
C LEU A 46 3.31 -2.17 -5.83
N ILE A 47 4.40 -1.62 -5.31
CA ILE A 47 4.97 -0.35 -5.75
C ILE A 47 5.44 -0.47 -7.20
N GLU A 48 6.21 -1.52 -7.55
CA GLU A 48 6.68 -1.77 -8.93
C GLU A 48 5.55 -1.98 -9.95
N GLN A 49 4.36 -2.38 -9.49
CA GLN A 49 3.17 -2.52 -10.33
C GLN A 49 2.36 -1.23 -10.48
N SER A 50 2.69 -0.18 -9.70
CA SER A 50 2.03 1.12 -9.82
C SER A 50 2.41 1.79 -11.15
N GLU A 51 1.48 2.57 -11.71
CA GLU A 51 1.71 3.26 -12.98
C GLU A 51 2.62 4.49 -12.82
N SER A 52 2.75 4.99 -11.59
CA SER A 52 3.59 6.14 -11.26
C SER A 52 5.08 5.78 -11.07
N ASP A 53 5.94 6.45 -11.84
CA ASP A 53 7.41 6.37 -11.70
C ASP A 53 7.96 7.09 -10.45
N ARG A 54 7.17 8.01 -9.87
CA ARG A 54 7.59 8.84 -8.74
C ARG A 54 6.37 9.30 -7.95
N PHE A 55 6.52 9.30 -6.64
CA PHE A 55 5.48 9.73 -5.71
C PHE A 55 5.86 11.06 -5.09
N GLU A 56 4.93 12.01 -5.10
CA GLU A 56 5.15 13.35 -4.51
C GLU A 56 4.91 13.35 -3.01
N SER A 57 4.10 12.42 -2.50
CA SER A 57 3.68 12.36 -1.11
C SER A 57 3.21 10.97 -0.72
N THR A 58 3.04 10.75 0.58
CA THR A 58 2.49 9.50 1.14
C THR A 58 1.11 9.17 0.56
N ASP A 59 0.23 10.17 0.46
CA ASP A 59 -1.13 10.00 -0.06
C ASP A 59 -1.15 9.55 -1.53
N ASP A 60 -0.23 10.09 -2.33
CA ASP A 60 -0.04 9.75 -3.74
C ASP A 60 0.34 8.26 -3.89
N LEU A 61 1.32 7.81 -3.10
CA LEU A 61 1.73 6.40 -3.09
C LEU A 61 0.63 5.47 -2.58
N VAL A 62 -0.08 5.86 -1.51
CA VAL A 62 -1.23 5.08 -1.00
C VAL A 62 -2.33 4.94 -2.05
N THR A 63 -2.63 6.02 -2.77
CA THR A 63 -3.63 6.03 -3.84
C THR A 63 -3.26 5.04 -4.94
N GLU A 64 -2.00 5.07 -5.38
CA GLU A 64 -1.49 4.14 -6.40
C GLU A 64 -1.53 2.69 -5.94
N LEU A 65 -1.15 2.41 -4.69
CA LEU A 65 -1.29 1.08 -4.10
C LEU A 65 -2.75 0.60 -4.07
N HIS A 66 -3.69 1.49 -3.75
CA HIS A 66 -5.12 1.16 -3.75
C HIS A 66 -5.64 0.88 -5.18
N ASN A 67 -5.05 1.48 -6.22
CA ASN A 67 -5.36 1.16 -7.61
C ASN A 67 -4.83 -0.23 -8.02
N VAL A 68 -3.65 -0.61 -7.54
CA VAL A 68 -3.04 -1.93 -7.81
C VAL A 68 -3.73 -3.05 -7.01
N LEU A 69 -4.17 -2.76 -5.79
CA LEU A 69 -4.80 -3.75 -4.92
C LEU A 69 -6.21 -4.12 -5.42
N PRO A 70 -6.53 -5.43 -5.51
CA PRO A 70 -7.89 -5.83 -5.82
C PRO A 70 -8.81 -5.42 -4.67
N ARG A 71 -10.02 -4.95 -5.01
CA ARG A 71 -11.06 -4.52 -4.06
C ARG A 71 -11.33 -5.51 -2.91
N GLU A 72 -11.15 -6.81 -3.16
CA GLU A 72 -11.36 -7.89 -2.19
C GLU A 72 -10.23 -7.96 -1.14
N ALA A 73 -9.01 -7.50 -1.49
CA ALA A 73 -7.86 -7.53 -0.60
C ALA A 73 -7.86 -6.40 0.45
N VAL A 74 -8.53 -5.30 0.15
CA VAL A 74 -8.65 -4.12 1.03
C VAL A 74 -9.53 -4.40 2.26
N GLY A 75 -10.21 -5.56 2.27
CA GLY A 75 -11.29 -5.86 3.19
C GLY A 75 -12.56 -5.16 2.72
N GLU A 76 -13.69 -5.85 2.76
CA GLU A 76 -14.98 -5.23 2.41
C GLU A 76 -15.11 -3.91 3.19
N PRO A 77 -15.47 -2.79 2.55
CA PRO A 77 -16.06 -1.71 3.33
C PRO A 77 -17.24 -2.39 4.04
N TYR A 78 -17.28 -2.36 5.37
CA TYR A 78 -18.50 -2.66 6.09
C TYR A 78 -19.56 -1.66 5.61
N GLN A 79 -20.23 -1.98 4.50
CA GLN A 79 -21.57 -1.51 4.18
C GLN A 79 -22.53 -2.48 4.87
N SER A 80 -22.43 -2.47 6.19
CA SER A 80 -23.40 -3.02 7.12
C SER A 80 -23.26 -2.05 8.28
N GLU A 81 -24.06 -1.01 8.36
CA GLU A 81 -25.50 -1.12 8.58
C GLU A 81 -26.36 -0.53 7.45
N GLY A 82 -27.21 -1.37 6.85
CA GLY A 82 -28.60 -0.94 6.72
C GLY A 82 -29.27 -1.06 8.09
N GLU A 83 -30.30 -0.25 8.34
CA GLU A 83 -31.51 -0.51 9.15
C GLU A 83 -32.10 0.81 9.71
N GLY A 84 -33.28 1.22 9.21
CA GLY A 84 -34.12 2.26 9.83
C GLY A 84 -34.74 3.27 8.89
#